data_AF-A0A4Y2ERU7-F1
#
_entry.id   AF-A0A4Y2ERU7-F1
#
_cell.length_a   1.000
_cell.length_b   1.000
_cell.length_c   1.000
_cell.angle_alpha   90.00
_cell.angle_beta   90.00
_cell.angle_gamma   90.00
#
_symmetry.space_group_name_H-M   'P 1'
#
loop_
_entity.id
_entity.type
_entity.pdbx_description
1 polymer ?
#
loop_
_entity_poly.entity_id
_entity_poly.type
_entity_poly.pdbx_seq_one_letter_code
_entity_poly.pdbx_strand_id
1 'polypeptide(L)' 'MGAKTAPFTDILTKSSDASSMNFCAFGLLKCALSKNRPTTLCGLWKAVQEEWDKIPLPILQMALLSWKLR' A
#
# COMPACT_ATOMS: atom_id res chain seq x y z
N MET A 1 13.09 -4.71 -19.04
CA MET A 1 11.96 -5.42 -18.41
C MET A 1 10.87 -4.38 -18.14
N GLY A 2 9.87 -4.30 -19.02
CA GLY A 2 8.87 -3.22 -18.99
C GLY A 2 7.75 -3.52 -18.00
N ALA A 3 7.44 -2.56 -17.13
CA ALA A 3 6.27 -2.64 -16.26
C ALA A 3 5.01 -2.64 -17.13
N LYS A 4 4.25 -3.74 -17.11
CA LYS A 4 2.94 -3.81 -17.76
C LYS A 4 1.93 -3.09 -16.86
N THR A 5 1.58 -1.86 -17.23
CA THR A 5 0.53 -1.08 -16.58
C THR A 5 -0.83 -1.66 -16.95
N ALA A 6 -1.63 -2.05 -15.96
CA ALA A 6 -3.02 -2.46 -16.18
C ALA A 6 -3.89 -1.23 -16.46
N PRO A 7 -4.85 -1.31 -17.40
CA PRO A 7 -5.76 -0.21 -17.69
C PRO A 7 -6.68 0.06 -16.48
N PHE A 8 -6.91 1.35 -16.20
CA PHE A 8 -7.66 1.84 -15.04
C PHE A 8 -9.16 1.44 -15.04
N THR A 9 -9.63 0.81 -16.11
CA THR A 9 -11.03 0.44 -16.37
C THR A 9 -11.53 -0.74 -15.54
N ASP A 10 -10.65 -1.56 -14.96
CA ASP A 10 -11.05 -2.73 -14.15
C ASP A 10 -11.18 -2.44 -12.65
N ILE A 11 -10.85 -1.22 -12.20
CA ILE A 11 -10.98 -0.83 -10.79
C ILE A 11 -12.39 -0.29 -10.57
N LEU A 12 -13.25 -1.11 -9.97
CA LEU A 12 -14.60 -0.72 -9.61
C LEU A 12 -14.56 0.56 -8.74
N THR A 13 -15.19 1.63 -9.20
CA THR A 13 -15.10 3.03 -8.67
C THR A 13 -15.48 3.19 -7.20
N LYS A 14 -15.91 2.13 -6.51
CA LYS A 14 -16.31 2.13 -5.09
C LYS A 14 -15.68 1.01 -4.24
N SER A 15 -14.79 0.19 -4.80
CA SER A 15 -14.17 -0.89 -4.03
C SER A 15 -12.81 -0.45 -3.48
N SER A 16 -12.80 0.01 -2.24
CA SER A 16 -11.55 0.26 -1.49
C SER A 16 -10.68 -1.01 -1.41
N ASP A 17 -11.31 -2.19 -1.46
CA ASP A 17 -10.65 -3.50 -1.44
C ASP A 17 -10.15 -3.97 -2.82
N ALA A 18 -10.60 -3.32 -3.92
CA ALA A 18 -10.15 -3.60 -5.28
C ALA A 18 -8.92 -2.76 -5.69
N SER A 19 -8.24 -2.10 -4.76
CA SER A 19 -6.92 -1.52 -5.02
C SER A 19 -5.90 -2.23 -4.15
N SER A 20 -4.95 -2.92 -4.80
CA SER A 20 -3.82 -3.60 -4.14
C SER A 20 -3.06 -2.67 -3.19
N MET A 21 -2.98 -1.39 -3.57
CA MET A 21 -2.32 -0.33 -2.80
C MET A 21 -3.13 0.03 -1.54
N ASN A 22 -4.46 0.10 -1.63
CA ASN A 22 -5.31 0.38 -0.47
C ASN A 22 -5.33 -0.78 0.53
N PHE A 23 -5.31 -2.04 0.06
CA PHE A 23 -5.30 -3.19 0.97
C PHE A 23 -3.94 -3.40 1.65
N CYS A 24 -2.84 -3.40 0.87
CA CYS A 24 -1.51 -3.73 1.39
C CYS A 24 -0.82 -2.51 2.02
N ALA A 25 -0.65 -1.41 1.27
CA ALA A 25 0.11 -0.26 1.75
C ALA A 25 -0.65 0.49 2.85
N PHE A 26 -1.97 0.68 2.71
CA PHE A 26 -2.77 1.38 3.72
C PHE A 26 -2.97 0.56 5.00
N GLY A 27 -3.06 -0.78 4.89
CA GLY A 27 -3.10 -1.68 6.04
C GLY A 27 -1.82 -1.60 6.88
N LEU A 28 -0.66 -1.70 6.21
CA LEU A 28 0.65 -1.59 6.86
C LEU A 28 0.86 -0.20 7.47
N LEU A 29 0.45 0.85 6.76
CA LEU A 29 0.51 2.22 7.26
C LEU A 29 -0.36 2.41 8.51
N LYS A 30 -1.59 1.87 8.55
CA LYS A 30 -2.43 1.95 9.75
C LYS A 30 -1.79 1.26 10.96
N CYS A 31 -1.11 0.13 10.75
CA CYS A 31 -0.37 -0.57 11.81
C CYS A 31 0.86 0.21 12.29
N ALA A 32 1.57 0.88 11.39
CA ALA A 32 2.69 1.74 11.71
C ALA A 32 2.27 2.96 12.55
N LEU A 33 1.20 3.63 12.12
CA LEU A 33 0.70 4.84 12.78
C LEU A 33 0.08 4.56 14.14
N SER A 34 -0.54 3.39 14.32
CA SER A 34 -1.08 2.99 15.63
C SER A 34 0.03 2.79 16.67
N LYS A 35 1.22 2.33 16.26
CA LYS A 35 2.38 2.13 17.13
C LYS A 35 3.13 3.42 17.45
N ASN A 36 3.35 4.28 16.44
CA ASN A 36 4.22 5.46 16.58
C ASN A 36 3.48 6.74 17.00
N ARG A 37 2.13 6.79 16.93
CA ARG A 37 1.27 7.94 17.29
C ARG A 37 1.89 9.33 17.02
N PRO A 38 2.29 9.62 15.77
CA PRO A 38 2.92 10.90 15.45
C PRO A 38 1.96 12.06 15.71
N THR A 39 2.44 13.08 16.43
CA THR A 39 1.68 14.30 16.77
C THR A 39 1.89 15.45 15.79
N THR A 40 2.83 15.30 14.85
CA THR A 40 3.16 16.31 13.85
C THR A 40 3.14 15.70 12.45
N LEU A 41 2.88 16.53 11.44
CA LEU A 41 2.90 16.11 10.03
C LEU A 41 4.29 15.58 9.62
N CYS A 42 5.36 16.20 10.14
CA CYS A 42 6.74 15.75 9.90
C CYS A 42 6.99 14.37 10.52
N GLY A 43 6.55 14.15 11.77
CA GLY A 43 6.64 12.84 12.41
C GLY A 43 5.80 11.78 11.69
N LEU A 44 4.65 12.17 11.15
CA LEU A 44 3.80 11.30 10.34
C LEU A 44 4.52 10.87 9.06
N TRP A 45 5.09 11.82 8.32
CA TRP A 45 5.85 11.53 7.09
C TRP A 45 7.04 10.62 7.35
N LYS A 46 7.79 10.89 8.42
CA LYS A 46 8.92 10.05 8.83
C LYS A 46 8.49 8.61 9.15
N ALA A 47 7.41 8.43 9.91
CA ALA A 47 6.89 7.10 10.24
C ALA A 47 6.38 6.34 9.00
N VAL A 48 5.77 7.04 8.04
CA VAL A 48 5.36 6.45 6.76
C VAL A 48 6.59 5.94 6.00
N GLN A 49 7.63 6.78 5.90
CA GLN A 49 8.83 6.46 5.14
C GLN A 49 9.62 5.30 5.76
N GLU A 50 9.82 5.32 7.08
CA GLU A 50 10.50 4.23 7.79
C GLU A 50 9.80 2.88 7.63
N GLU A 51 8.47 2.88 7.52
CA GLU A 51 7.69 1.66 7.39
C GLU A 51 7.59 1.21 5.93
N TRP A 52 7.56 2.16 4.99
CA TRP A 52 7.68 1.87 3.57
C TRP A 52 9.01 1.21 3.22
N ASP A 53 10.11 1.72 3.77
CA ASP A 53 11.47 1.18 3.54
C ASP A 53 11.67 -0.23 4.11
N LYS A 54 10.84 -0.63 5.08
CA LYS A 54 10.84 -2.00 5.66
C LYS A 54 10.10 -3.02 4.80
N ILE A 55 9.26 -2.59 3.86
CA ILE A 55 8.45 -3.50 3.06
C ILE A 55 9.32 -4.09 1.93
N PRO A 56 9.58 -5.41 1.95
CA PRO A 56 10.30 -6.04 0.86
C PRO A 56 9.50 -5.97 -0.43
N LEU A 57 10.17 -5.66 -1.55
CA LEU A 57 9.56 -5.64 -2.88
C LEU A 57 8.75 -6.92 -3.23
N PRO A 58 9.18 -8.14 -2.83
CA PRO A 58 8.38 -9.36 -3.05
C PRO A 58 7.00 -9.31 -2.40
N ILE A 59 6.84 -8.66 -1.24
CA ILE A 59 5.53 -8.54 -0.58
C ILE A 59 4.59 -7.66 -1.42
N LEU A 60 5.12 -6.56 -1.97
CA LEU A 60 4.37 -5.68 -2.87
C LEU A 60 3.95 -6.41 -4.15
N GLN A 61 4.85 -7.22 -4.72
CA GLN A 61 4.55 -8.04 -5.90
C GLN A 61 3.47 -9.08 -5.61
N MET A 62 3.56 -9.78 -4.48
CA MET A 62 2.55 -10.76 -4.07
C MET A 62 1.20 -10.11 -3.80
N ALA A 63 1.17 -8.92 -3.18
CA ALA A 63 -0.08 -8.17 -2.99
C ALA A 63 -0.71 -7.75 -4.33
N LEU A 64 0.10 -7.32 -5.29
CA LEU A 64 -0.36 -6.96 -6.64
C LEU A 64 -0.92 -8.18 -7.40
N LEU A 65 -0.24 -9.33 -7.30
CA LEU A 65 -0.71 -10.57 -7.92
C LEU A 65 -1.98 -11.10 -7.24
N SER A 66 -2.05 -11.04 -5.91
CA SER A 66 -3.23 -11.45 -5.13
C SER A 66 -4.45 -10.59 -5.43
N TRP A 67 -4.25 -9.31 -5.76
CA TRP A 67 -5.31 -8.44 -6.24
C TRP A 67 -5.87 -8.89 -7.59
N LYS A 68 -5.03 -9.23 -8.56
CA LYS A 68 -5.47 -9.71 -9.88
C LYS A 68 -6.27 -11.03 -9.81
N LEU A 69 -6.13 -11.76 -8.70
CA LEU A 69 -6.83 -13.02 -8.44
C LEU A 69 -8.13 -12.86 -7.63
N ARG A 70 -8.43 -11.65 -7.13
CA ARG A 70 -9.71 -11.32 -6.48
C ARG A 70 -10.68 -10.73 -7.50
#